data_AF-A0A7C7WIW6-F1
#
_entry.id   AF-A0A7C7WIW6-F1
#
_cell.length_a   1.000
_cell.length_b   1.000
_cell.length_c   1.000
_cell.angle_alpha   90.00
_cell.angle_beta   90.00
_cell.angle_gamma   90.00
#
_symmetry.space_group_name_H-M   'P 1'
#
loop_
_entity.id
_entity.type
_entity.pdbx_description
1 polymer ?
#
loop_
_entity_poly.entity_id
_entity_poly.type
_entity_poly.pdbx_seq_one_letter_code
_entity_poly.pdbx_strand_id
1 'polypeptide(L)'
;MAIVMNRDRVALWMAVALVSLPAAPVSGVEAAGQPQTAERRKPQVEMVQAVGCVEERTGNGWWLTRASEPEVSPAGVFNQDQVDAVLAALELGTREFQLIGVADFLDAEGLLATGNRADFTSADQVNATGELRPGRTVLVKGLLIEGDGVSRVNLTTVVGLADSCG
;
A
#
# COMPACT_ATOMS: atom_id res chain seq x y z
N MET A 1 -52.27 12.49 8.79
CA MET A 1 -53.70 12.17 8.55
C MET A 1 -53.75 10.82 7.86
N ALA A 2 -54.63 9.95 8.33
CA ALA A 2 -54.48 8.51 8.22
C ALA A 2 -55.44 7.90 7.18
N ILE A 3 -55.06 6.72 6.68
CA ILE A 3 -55.92 5.61 6.21
C ILE A 3 -56.66 5.85 4.88
N VAL A 4 -56.54 4.90 3.95
CA VAL A 4 -57.61 3.95 3.59
C VAL A 4 -57.21 3.28 2.27
N MET A 5 -56.90 2.01 2.41
CA MET A 5 -56.88 1.00 1.37
C MET A 5 -58.32 0.60 1.03
N ASN A 6 -58.68 0.60 -0.25
CA ASN A 6 -59.85 -0.09 -0.83
C ASN A 6 -59.70 0.03 -2.37
N ARG A 7 -60.07 -0.89 -3.25
CA ARG A 7 -61.09 -1.93 -3.16
C ARG A 7 -61.02 -2.79 -4.42
N ASP A 8 -61.27 -4.09 -4.27
CA ASP A 8 -61.87 -5.05 -5.21
C ASP A 8 -61.38 -5.09 -6.67
N ARG A 9 -60.93 -6.28 -7.10
CA ARG A 9 -61.81 -7.25 -7.78
C ARG A 9 -61.05 -8.49 -8.21
N VAL A 10 -61.40 -9.60 -7.56
CA VAL A 10 -61.11 -10.97 -8.01
C VAL A 10 -61.92 -11.23 -9.28
N ALA A 11 -61.24 -11.59 -10.37
CA ALA A 11 -61.85 -12.23 -11.52
C ALA A 11 -60.95 -13.39 -11.94
N LEU A 12 -61.32 -14.57 -11.44
CA LEU A 12 -60.79 -15.87 -11.79
C LEU A 12 -61.30 -16.22 -13.20
N TRP A 13 -60.39 -16.39 -14.16
CA TRP A 13 -60.67 -17.11 -15.40
C TRP A 13 -59.52 -18.08 -15.67
N MET A 14 -59.79 -19.36 -15.43
CA MET A 14 -59.04 -20.46 -16.03
C MET A 14 -59.43 -20.55 -17.50
N ALA A 15 -58.46 -20.70 -18.40
CA ALA A 15 -58.34 -21.93 -19.19
C ALA A 15 -57.22 -21.86 -20.25
N VAL A 16 -56.75 -23.06 -20.55
CA VAL A 16 -56.03 -23.53 -21.73
C VAL A 16 -54.51 -23.37 -21.71
N ALA A 17 -53.86 -24.45 -21.27
CA ALA A 17 -52.47 -24.75 -21.58
C ALA A 17 -52.34 -25.13 -23.07
N LEU A 18 -51.72 -24.27 -23.86
CA LEU A 18 -51.08 -24.67 -25.12
C LEU A 18 -49.62 -24.96 -24.83
N VAL A 19 -49.24 -26.22 -25.00
CA VAL A 19 -47.85 -26.69 -25.00
C VAL A 19 -47.22 -26.28 -26.33
N SER A 20 -46.26 -25.37 -26.29
CA SER A 20 -45.34 -25.07 -27.39
C SER A 20 -43.91 -25.43 -26.97
N LEU A 21 -43.26 -26.29 -27.75
CA LEU A 21 -41.87 -26.72 -27.56
C LEU A 21 -40.88 -25.55 -27.77
N PRO A 22 -39.73 -25.55 -27.07
CA PRO A 22 -38.86 -24.39 -26.94
C PRO A 22 -38.03 -24.18 -28.21
N ALA A 23 -38.16 -23.01 -28.84
CA ALA A 23 -37.10 -22.49 -29.69
C ALA A 23 -35.95 -22.07 -28.76
N ALA A 24 -34.85 -22.83 -28.76
CA ALA A 24 -33.67 -22.49 -27.99
C ALA A 24 -33.09 -21.15 -28.51
N PRO A 25 -33.04 -20.08 -27.71
CA PRO A 25 -32.17 -18.97 -28.05
C PRO A 25 -30.74 -19.48 -27.91
N VAL A 26 -29.95 -19.33 -28.96
CA VAL A 26 -28.49 -19.42 -28.86
C VAL A 26 -28.10 -18.30 -27.90
N SER A 27 -27.92 -18.63 -26.62
CA SER A 27 -27.37 -17.69 -25.65
C SER A 27 -25.96 -17.38 -26.13
N GLY A 28 -25.84 -16.28 -26.88
CA GLY A 28 -24.58 -15.57 -26.95
C GLY A 28 -24.18 -15.33 -25.50
N VAL A 29 -23.04 -15.90 -25.10
CA VAL A 29 -22.41 -15.54 -23.84
C VAL A 29 -21.93 -14.11 -24.05
N GLU A 30 -22.81 -13.14 -23.85
CA GLU A 30 -22.41 -11.78 -23.57
C GLU A 30 -21.72 -11.86 -22.22
N ALA A 31 -20.39 -12.05 -22.25
CA ALA A 31 -19.54 -11.68 -21.16
C ALA A 31 -19.68 -10.15 -21.01
N ALA A 32 -20.77 -9.73 -20.38
CA ALA A 32 -20.94 -8.39 -19.85
C ALA A 32 -19.93 -8.27 -18.69
N GLY A 33 -18.66 -8.12 -19.05
CA GLY A 33 -17.69 -7.49 -18.18
C GLY A 33 -18.19 -6.08 -17.97
N GLN A 34 -19.01 -5.88 -16.94
CA GLN A 34 -19.29 -4.55 -16.45
C GLN A 34 -17.92 -3.92 -16.20
N PRO A 35 -17.60 -2.76 -16.81
CA PRO A 35 -16.45 -1.99 -16.40
C PRO A 35 -16.73 -1.57 -14.96
N GLN A 36 -16.29 -2.38 -14.01
CA GLN A 36 -16.21 -1.97 -12.63
C GLN A 36 -15.19 -0.85 -12.63
N THR A 37 -15.67 0.39 -12.69
CA THR A 37 -14.94 1.51 -12.12
C THR A 37 -14.85 1.16 -10.63
N ALA A 38 -13.86 0.33 -10.27
CA ALA A 38 -13.59 0.03 -8.90
C ALA A 38 -13.22 1.36 -8.27
N GLU A 39 -14.17 1.97 -7.54
CA GLU A 39 -13.83 3.01 -6.59
C GLU A 39 -12.62 2.48 -5.82
N ARG A 40 -11.47 3.15 -5.98
CA ARG A 40 -10.21 2.68 -5.40
C ARG A 40 -10.46 2.49 -3.91
N ARG A 41 -10.47 1.24 -3.46
CA ARG A 41 -10.65 0.91 -2.05
C ARG A 41 -9.61 1.70 -1.25
N LYS A 42 -10.06 2.47 -0.27
CA LYS A 42 -9.16 3.21 0.61
C LYS A 42 -8.23 2.21 1.33
N PRO A 43 -6.91 2.45 1.40
CA PRO A 43 -6.00 1.63 2.18
C PRO A 43 -6.47 1.49 3.63
N GLN A 44 -6.31 0.30 4.21
CA GLN A 44 -6.71 0.04 5.61
C GLN A 44 -5.78 0.68 6.64
N VAL A 45 -4.57 1.05 6.22
CA VAL A 45 -3.54 1.67 7.04
C VAL A 45 -3.13 2.99 6.41
N GLU A 46 -2.70 3.94 7.25
CA GLU A 46 -2.31 5.27 6.79
C GLU A 46 -0.95 5.24 6.10
N MET A 47 -0.87 5.99 5.00
CA MET A 47 0.39 6.31 4.37
C MET A 47 0.99 7.49 5.12
N VAL A 48 2.21 7.32 5.62
CA VAL A 48 2.92 8.35 6.37
C VAL A 48 4.28 8.62 5.76
N GLN A 49 4.83 9.78 6.11
CA GLN A 49 6.23 10.11 5.93
C GLN A 49 6.89 10.37 7.29
N ALA A 50 8.17 10.05 7.40
CA ALA A 50 8.97 10.35 8.57
C ALA A 50 10.44 10.51 8.18
N VAL A 51 11.15 11.36 8.91
CA VAL A 51 12.61 11.47 8.82
C VAL A 51 13.23 10.68 9.95
N GLY A 52 14.37 10.02 9.72
CA GLY A 52 15.13 9.43 10.81
C GLY A 52 16.47 8.85 10.36
N CYS A 53 17.13 8.18 11.30
CA CYS A 53 18.39 7.50 11.08
C CYS A 53 18.16 6.04 10.72
N VAL A 54 18.90 5.56 9.73
CA VAL A 54 18.89 4.14 9.39
C VAL A 54 19.82 3.38 10.33
N GLU A 55 19.30 2.31 10.92
CA GLU A 55 20.06 1.39 11.76
C GLU A 55 19.78 -0.05 11.34
N GLU A 56 20.82 -0.84 11.13
CA GLU A 56 20.69 -2.29 10.97
C GLU A 56 20.91 -2.95 12.33
N ARG A 57 19.88 -3.62 12.85
CA ARG A 57 19.92 -4.33 14.13
C ARG A 57 20.07 -5.82 13.88
N THR A 58 21.11 -6.43 14.45
CA THR A 58 21.36 -7.87 14.38
C THR A 58 20.11 -8.67 14.79
N GLY A 59 19.62 -9.52 13.89
CA GLY A 59 18.45 -10.39 14.13
C GLY A 59 17.08 -9.71 14.02
N ASN A 60 16.99 -8.37 14.09
CA ASN A 60 15.74 -7.62 14.07
C ASN A 60 15.55 -6.76 12.81
N GLY A 61 16.48 -6.85 11.85
CA GLY A 61 16.41 -6.20 10.54
C GLY A 61 16.71 -4.71 10.59
N TRP A 62 16.07 -3.96 9.69
CA TRP A 62 16.32 -2.53 9.49
C TRP A 62 15.36 -1.68 10.30
N TRP A 63 15.86 -0.56 10.81
CA TRP A 63 15.13 0.34 11.69
C TRP A 63 15.33 1.78 11.27
N LEU A 64 14.29 2.58 11.49
CA LEU A 64 14.34 4.03 11.49
C LEU A 64 14.35 4.49 12.95
N THR A 65 15.47 5.00 13.42
CA THR A 65 15.66 5.49 14.80
C THR A 65 15.79 7.00 14.82
N ARG A 66 15.63 7.61 16.01
CA ARG A 66 15.50 9.07 16.17
C ARG A 66 14.50 9.66 15.16
N ALA A 67 13.44 8.91 14.89
CA ALA A 67 12.50 9.26 13.86
C ALA A 67 11.61 10.40 14.34
N SER A 68 11.26 11.30 13.42
CA SER A 68 10.23 12.32 13.61
C SER A 68 8.89 11.66 13.91
N GLU A 69 7.93 12.45 14.41
CA GLU A 69 6.54 11.97 14.45
C GLU A 69 6.06 11.74 13.00
N PRO A 70 5.44 10.60 12.68
CA PRO A 70 4.93 10.33 11.34
C PRO A 70 3.82 11.30 10.97
N GLU A 71 3.93 11.88 9.78
CA GLU A 71 2.92 12.75 9.19
C GLU A 71 2.18 12.02 8.09
N VAL A 72 0.86 12.17 8.03
CA VAL A 72 0.06 11.60 6.93
C VAL A 72 0.53 12.19 5.61
N SER A 73 0.86 11.32 4.67
CA SER A 73 1.40 11.70 3.36
C SER A 73 0.54 11.12 2.24
N PRO A 74 0.28 11.88 1.16
CA PRO A 74 -0.36 11.34 -0.04
C PRO A 74 0.45 10.17 -0.63
N ALA A 75 -0.26 9.22 -1.24
CA ALA A 75 0.34 8.13 -1.99
C ALA A 75 1.19 8.65 -3.17
N GLY A 76 2.21 7.87 -3.55
CA GLY A 76 3.16 8.22 -4.61
C GLY A 76 4.54 8.62 -4.08
N VAL A 77 5.46 8.93 -4.99
CA VAL A 77 6.84 9.32 -4.65
C VAL A 77 6.92 10.78 -4.18
N PHE A 78 8.06 11.17 -3.62
CA PHE A 78 8.35 12.57 -3.34
C PHE A 78 8.73 13.31 -4.63
N ASN A 79 8.33 14.57 -4.73
CA ASN A 79 8.93 15.52 -5.66
C ASN A 79 10.06 16.31 -4.98
N GLN A 80 10.84 17.07 -5.76
CA GLN A 80 11.98 17.81 -5.22
C GLN A 80 11.57 18.85 -4.16
N ASP A 81 10.51 19.62 -4.40
CA ASP A 81 10.04 20.64 -3.46
C ASP A 81 9.68 20.05 -2.09
N GLN A 82 9.10 18.84 -2.06
CA GLN A 82 8.81 18.12 -0.83
C GLN A 82 10.08 17.71 -0.08
N VAL A 83 11.08 17.21 -0.80
CA VAL A 83 12.38 16.84 -0.20
C VAL A 83 13.08 18.08 0.34
N ASP A 84 13.11 19.17 -0.42
CA ASP A 84 13.75 20.42 -0.02
C ASP A 84 13.07 21.05 1.21
N ALA A 85 11.74 20.99 1.28
CA ALA A 85 10.99 21.46 2.44
C ALA A 85 11.33 20.65 3.70
N VAL A 86 11.40 19.32 3.59
CA VAL A 86 11.80 18.45 4.70
C VAL A 86 13.26 18.70 5.09
N LEU A 87 14.16 18.90 4.13
CA LEU A 87 15.57 19.17 4.40
C LEU A 87 15.76 20.52 5.11
N ALA A 88 15.02 21.55 4.70
CA ALA A 88 15.07 22.88 5.30
C ALA A 88 14.56 22.90 6.75
N ALA A 89 13.59 22.03 7.06
CA ALA A 89 12.99 21.88 8.39
C ALA A 89 13.41 20.56 9.07
N LEU A 90 14.61 20.05 8.76
CA LEU A 90 15.05 18.73 9.21
C LEU A 90 14.97 18.61 10.74
N GLU A 91 13.99 17.84 11.20
CA GLU A 91 13.73 17.60 12.62
C GLU A 91 13.78 16.10 12.90
N LEU A 92 14.80 15.68 13.65
CA LEU A 92 14.83 14.34 14.22
C LEU A 92 13.97 14.29 15.48
N GLY A 93 13.40 13.11 15.75
CA GLY A 93 12.57 12.88 16.92
C GLY A 93 13.10 11.77 17.82
N THR A 94 12.18 11.15 18.56
CA THR A 94 12.47 10.08 19.51
C THR A 94 11.77 8.77 19.16
N ARG A 95 11.02 8.73 18.05
CA ARG A 95 10.29 7.54 17.62
C ARG A 95 11.25 6.51 17.05
N GLU A 96 10.84 5.27 17.08
CA GLU A 96 11.52 4.17 16.40
C GLU A 96 10.50 3.33 15.63
N PHE A 97 10.88 2.93 14.42
CA PHE A 97 10.06 2.09 13.56
C PHE A 97 10.91 0.95 12.99
N GLN A 98 10.39 -0.28 13.04
CA GLN A 98 10.96 -1.36 12.26
C GLN A 98 10.58 -1.17 10.79
N LEU A 99 11.56 -1.22 9.90
CA LEU A 99 11.37 -1.08 8.46
C LEU A 99 11.16 -2.46 7.84
N ILE A 100 10.10 -2.57 7.04
CA ILE A 100 9.79 -3.76 6.25
C ILE A 100 9.62 -3.37 4.77
N GLY A 101 9.76 -4.34 3.86
CA GLY A 101 9.77 -4.03 2.42
C GLY A 101 11.06 -3.34 1.96
N VAL A 102 12.19 -3.62 2.61
CA VAL A 102 13.46 -2.89 2.45
C VAL A 102 14.25 -3.23 1.20
N ALA A 103 14.00 -4.39 0.57
CA ALA A 103 14.90 -4.99 -0.41
C ALA A 103 15.25 -4.03 -1.56
N ASP A 104 14.26 -3.31 -2.09
CA ASP A 104 14.43 -2.38 -3.23
C ASP A 104 15.26 -1.13 -2.86
N PHE A 105 15.48 -0.89 -1.57
CA PHE A 105 16.21 0.26 -1.05
C PHE A 105 17.61 -0.08 -0.52
N LEU A 106 17.96 -1.37 -0.48
CA LEU A 106 19.33 -1.82 -0.20
C LEU A 106 20.22 -1.60 -1.42
N ASP A 107 21.53 -1.81 -1.26
CA ASP A 107 22.41 -1.99 -2.42
C ASP A 107 22.23 -3.40 -3.01
N ALA A 108 22.90 -3.65 -4.14
CA ALA A 108 22.77 -4.92 -4.84
C ALA A 108 23.19 -6.12 -3.97
N GLU A 109 24.23 -5.96 -3.15
CA GLU A 109 24.71 -7.00 -2.25
C GLU A 109 23.66 -7.31 -1.17
N GLY A 110 23.16 -6.29 -0.47
CA GLY A 110 22.14 -6.43 0.56
C GLY A 110 20.82 -6.99 0.03
N LEU A 111 20.39 -6.58 -1.17
CA LEU A 111 19.20 -7.14 -1.82
C LEU A 111 19.40 -8.64 -2.09
N LEU A 112 20.54 -9.05 -2.65
CA LEU A 112 20.82 -10.45 -2.97
C LEU A 112 20.95 -11.34 -1.72
N ALA A 113 21.41 -10.77 -0.61
CA ALA A 113 21.46 -11.44 0.70
C ALA A 113 20.07 -11.65 1.32
N THR A 114 19.00 -11.04 0.77
CA THR A 114 17.65 -11.15 1.32
C THR A 114 16.94 -12.42 0.82
N GLY A 115 16.84 -13.43 1.71
CA GLY A 115 16.20 -14.71 1.39
C GLY A 115 17.04 -15.53 0.41
N ASN A 116 16.40 -16.12 -0.60
CA ASN A 116 17.07 -16.94 -1.62
C ASN A 116 17.25 -16.19 -2.95
N ARG A 117 17.29 -14.85 -2.93
CA ARG A 117 17.31 -14.05 -4.17
C ARG A 117 18.51 -14.35 -5.05
N ALA A 118 19.68 -14.58 -4.45
CA ALA A 118 20.90 -14.95 -5.18
C ALA A 118 20.75 -16.22 -6.04
N ASP A 119 19.77 -17.09 -5.77
CA ASP A 119 19.51 -18.29 -6.59
C ASP A 119 18.85 -17.97 -7.93
N PHE A 120 18.26 -16.77 -8.09
CA PHE A 120 17.39 -16.42 -9.21
C PHE A 120 17.78 -15.13 -9.96
N THR A 121 18.73 -14.35 -9.42
CA THR A 121 19.14 -13.06 -10.00
C THR A 121 20.60 -12.75 -9.68
N SER A 122 21.28 -12.05 -10.59
CA SER A 122 22.63 -11.52 -10.39
C SER A 122 22.64 -10.02 -10.08
N ALA A 123 23.76 -9.49 -9.57
CA ALA A 123 23.86 -8.10 -9.12
C ALA A 123 23.62 -7.06 -10.23
N ASP A 124 23.87 -7.39 -11.49
CA ASP A 124 23.60 -6.55 -12.66
C ASP A 124 22.12 -6.54 -13.08
N GLN A 125 21.30 -7.44 -12.52
CA GLN A 125 19.88 -7.58 -12.86
C GLN A 125 18.94 -6.98 -11.81
N VAL A 126 19.45 -6.62 -10.63
CA VAL A 126 18.63 -6.14 -9.52
C VAL A 126 18.33 -4.64 -9.65
N ASN A 127 17.12 -4.25 -9.24
CA ASN A 127 16.72 -2.85 -9.14
C ASN A 127 16.77 -2.41 -7.67
N ALA A 128 17.94 -1.97 -7.22
CA ALA A 128 18.21 -1.61 -5.83
C ALA A 128 18.79 -0.19 -5.77
N THR A 129 18.22 0.70 -4.96
CA THR A 129 18.65 2.11 -4.94
C THR A 129 19.88 2.37 -4.07
N GLY A 130 20.15 1.53 -3.08
CA GLY A 130 21.24 1.75 -2.11
C GLY A 130 20.99 2.91 -1.13
N GLU A 131 19.76 3.40 -1.01
CA GLU A 131 19.44 4.52 -0.13
C GLU A 131 19.44 4.13 1.36
N LEU A 132 19.06 2.90 1.68
CA LEU A 132 18.99 2.39 3.04
C LEU A 132 20.36 1.85 3.48
N ARG A 133 21.18 2.73 4.07
CA ARG A 133 22.52 2.40 4.58
C ARG A 133 22.64 2.72 6.07
N PRO A 134 23.28 1.86 6.89
CA PRO A 134 23.44 2.14 8.31
C PRO A 134 24.11 3.49 8.56
N GLY A 135 23.60 4.24 9.53
CA GLY A 135 24.12 5.56 9.91
C GLY A 135 23.63 6.72 9.04
N ARG A 136 22.88 6.47 7.96
CA ARG A 136 22.38 7.50 7.04
C ARG A 136 21.13 8.19 7.59
N THR A 137 20.98 9.50 7.33
CA THR A 137 19.69 10.20 7.52
C THR A 137 18.83 10.03 6.28
N VAL A 138 17.60 9.57 6.45
CA VAL A 138 16.65 9.34 5.35
C VAL A 138 15.29 9.96 5.63
N LEU A 139 14.62 10.36 4.56
CA LEU A 139 13.17 10.59 4.52
C LEU A 139 12.53 9.32 3.96
N VAL A 140 11.61 8.72 4.71
CA VAL A 140 10.84 7.56 4.27
C VAL A 140 9.39 7.92 4.02
N LYS A 141 8.78 7.21 3.07
CA LYS A 141 7.33 7.09 2.95
C LYS A 141 6.95 5.62 3.04
N GLY A 142 5.85 5.34 3.73
CA GLY A 142 5.36 3.98 3.84
C GLY A 142 4.05 3.85 4.58
N LEU A 143 3.56 2.62 4.65
CA LEU A 143 2.34 2.29 5.39
C LEU A 143 2.69 2.09 6.86
N LEU A 144 2.11 2.90 7.74
CA LEU A 144 2.28 2.76 9.19
C LEU A 144 1.43 1.60 9.70
N ILE A 145 2.07 0.64 10.36
CA ILE A 145 1.44 -0.49 11.02
C ILE A 145 1.75 -0.36 12.51
N GLU A 146 0.78 0.12 13.27
CA GLU A 146 0.89 0.21 14.72
C GLU A 146 0.80 -1.18 15.36
N GLY A 147 1.55 -1.37 16.44
CA GLY A 147 1.49 -2.59 17.24
C GLY A 147 1.80 -2.28 18.69
N ASP A 148 1.31 -3.14 19.59
CA ASP A 148 1.39 -2.95 21.06
C ASP A 148 2.82 -2.98 21.64
N GLY A 149 3.85 -3.11 20.80
CA GLY A 149 5.26 -3.07 21.22
C GLY A 149 6.22 -2.58 20.15
N VAL A 150 6.01 -2.94 18.88
CA VAL A 150 6.84 -2.47 17.76
C VAL A 150 5.94 -1.97 16.64
N SER A 151 5.99 -0.66 16.39
CA SER A 151 5.42 -0.06 15.19
C SER A 151 6.33 -0.31 14.00
N ARG A 152 5.73 -0.58 12.84
CA ARG A 152 6.43 -0.88 11.60
C ARG A 152 6.06 0.11 10.51
N VAL A 153 6.99 0.39 9.62
CA VAL A 153 6.72 1.13 8.39
C VAL A 153 7.04 0.20 7.21
N ASN A 154 6.03 -0.14 6.43
CA ASN A 154 6.23 -0.83 5.16
C ASN A 154 6.62 0.19 4.09
N LEU A 155 7.89 0.16 3.70
CA LEU A 155 8.49 1.17 2.84
C LEU A 155 7.89 1.13 1.43
N THR A 156 7.57 2.31 0.92
CA THR A 156 7.21 2.52 -0.48
C THR A 156 8.17 3.48 -1.18
N THR A 157 8.88 4.32 -0.42
CA THR A 157 9.87 5.26 -0.96
C THR A 157 10.88 5.59 0.13
N VAL A 158 12.16 5.67 -0.24
CA VAL A 158 13.25 6.13 0.63
C VAL A 158 14.06 7.15 -0.15
N VAL A 159 14.38 8.28 0.49
CA VAL A 159 15.26 9.32 -0.05
C VAL A 159 16.35 9.57 0.99
N GLY A 160 17.62 9.39 0.61
CA GLY A 160 18.74 9.79 1.43
C GLY A 160 18.85 11.32 1.53
N LEU A 161 18.90 11.84 2.75
CA LEU A 161 19.04 13.27 3.01
C LEU A 161 20.49 13.65 3.36
N ALA A 162 21.19 12.80 4.10
CA ALA A 162 22.59 13.01 4.49
C ALA A 162 23.28 11.66 4.74
N ASP A 163 24.59 11.58 4.45
CA ASP A 163 25.37 10.34 4.61
C ASP A 163 25.66 9.95 6.07
N SER A 164 25.47 10.87 7.00
CA SER A 164 25.53 10.65 8.44
C SER A 164 24.23 11.06 9.11
N CYS A 165 23.99 10.55 10.32
CA CYS A 165 22.86 10.92 11.14
C CYS A 165 23.35 11.43 12.49
N GLY A 166 23.14 12.73 12.74
CA GLY A 166 23.72 13.44 13.89
C GLY A 166 25.13 13.92 13.62
#